data_AF-A0A495JA21-F1
#
_entry.id   AF-A0A495JA21-F1
#
_cell.length_a   1.000
_cell.length_b   1.000
_cell.length_c   1.000
_cell.angle_alpha   90.00
_cell.angle_beta   90.00
_cell.angle_gamma   90.00
#
_symmetry.space_group_name_H-M   'P 1'
#
loop_
_entity.id
_entity.type
_entity.pdbx_description
1 polymer ?
#
loop_
_entity_poly.entity_id
_entity_poly.type
_entity_poly.pdbx_seq_one_letter_code
_entity_poly.pdbx_strand_id
1 'polypeptide(L)'
;MKNTLFCLCCLLAASGYAQTIVTKSYPIKAGQELVLKFDYPKVHVSTWDKSEVLVTAKVNINDDENDSSFTLTDELANGTLYIADKIEGMDKLPHRYTITQNGKKTIFKTKEAFDEYRKTSGAVRSYSQGTDIDITIEVKVPANTATTIKAIYGMVEMANFNGPASIDATYGGIDATLVKTQTGKLQATTSFGEIYSNLDLVLTDKGSRDFFTSITAEPGKGPAYAFKSTYGKIYLRKP
;
A
#
# COMPACT_ATOMS: atom_id res chain seq x y z
N MET A 1 56.20 14.31 -36.19
CA MET A 1 56.17 14.33 -34.71
C MET A 1 54.71 14.30 -34.29
N LYS A 2 54.32 13.22 -33.59
CA LYS A 2 52.98 12.95 -33.06
C LYS A 2 52.67 13.94 -31.93
N ASN A 3 51.46 14.48 -31.86
CA ASN A 3 50.85 14.91 -30.59
C ASN A 3 49.36 14.56 -30.62
N THR A 4 49.03 13.39 -30.09
CA THR A 4 47.67 12.95 -29.77
C THR A 4 47.24 13.61 -28.47
N LEU A 5 46.18 14.43 -28.51
CA LEU A 5 45.53 14.98 -27.34
C LEU A 5 44.56 13.91 -26.77
N PHE A 6 44.93 13.32 -25.64
CA PHE A 6 44.11 12.34 -24.94
C PHE A 6 43.12 13.10 -24.04
N CYS A 7 41.85 13.18 -24.45
CA CYS A 7 40.79 13.75 -23.62
C CYS A 7 40.30 12.66 -22.65
N LEU A 8 40.68 12.79 -21.38
CA LEU A 8 40.25 11.89 -20.30
C LEU A 8 38.79 12.22 -19.95
N CYS A 9 37.85 11.45 -20.50
CA CYS A 9 36.44 11.53 -20.12
C CYS A 9 36.26 10.86 -18.75
N CYS A 10 36.21 11.65 -17.68
CA CYS A 10 35.80 11.17 -16.36
C CYS A 10 34.31 10.77 -16.42
N LEU A 11 34.02 9.47 -16.45
CA LEU A 11 32.69 8.96 -16.12
C LEU A 11 32.45 9.18 -14.62
N LEU A 12 31.69 10.21 -14.29
CA LEU A 12 30.99 10.32 -13.01
C LEU A 12 29.91 9.24 -12.96
N ALA A 13 30.20 8.12 -12.30
CA ALA A 13 29.18 7.15 -11.93
C ALA A 13 28.30 7.78 -10.84
N ALA A 14 27.18 8.39 -11.24
CA ALA A 14 26.10 8.66 -10.32
C ALA A 14 25.52 7.29 -9.90
N SER A 15 25.95 6.76 -8.75
CA SER A 15 25.28 5.65 -8.10
C SER A 15 23.96 6.17 -7.55
N GLY A 16 22.96 6.28 -8.43
CA GLY A 16 21.56 6.33 -8.02
C GLY A 16 21.25 4.98 -7.38
N TYR A 17 21.03 4.97 -6.07
CA TYR A 17 20.49 3.80 -5.38
C TYR A 17 19.09 3.56 -5.94
N ALA A 18 18.96 2.49 -6.72
CA ALA A 18 17.69 2.08 -7.29
C ALA A 18 16.96 1.25 -6.24
N GLN A 19 15.73 1.66 -5.88
CA GLN A 19 14.85 0.94 -4.98
C GLN A 19 14.78 -0.55 -5.35
N THR A 20 14.80 -1.45 -4.36
CA THR A 20 14.71 -2.89 -4.61
C THR A 20 13.34 -3.26 -5.15
N ILE A 21 13.29 -4.03 -6.25
CA ILE A 21 12.05 -4.51 -6.85
C ILE A 21 11.96 -6.03 -6.69
N VAL A 22 10.91 -6.49 -6.00
CA VAL A 22 10.55 -7.91 -5.88
C VAL A 22 9.31 -8.17 -6.71
N THR A 23 9.39 -9.07 -7.70
CA THR A 23 8.25 -9.46 -8.53
C THR A 23 8.00 -10.95 -8.44
N LYS A 24 6.77 -11.35 -8.15
CA LYS A 24 6.33 -12.76 -8.13
C LYS A 24 5.01 -12.91 -8.86
N SER A 25 4.87 -14.01 -9.59
CA SER A 25 3.61 -14.43 -10.20
C SER A 25 3.10 -15.71 -9.53
N TYR A 26 1.79 -15.78 -9.33
CA TYR A 26 1.11 -16.89 -8.67
C TYR A 26 0.00 -17.41 -9.56
N PRO A 27 0.03 -18.69 -9.97
CA PRO A 27 -1.07 -19.25 -10.74
C PRO A 27 -2.34 -19.30 -9.88
N ILE A 28 -3.49 -18.98 -10.49
CA ILE A 28 -4.78 -19.06 -9.81
C ILE A 28 -5.82 -19.67 -10.75
N LYS A 29 -6.63 -20.59 -10.21
CA LYS A 29 -7.68 -21.27 -10.99
C LYS A 29 -8.95 -20.43 -11.03
N ALA A 30 -9.74 -20.57 -12.08
CA ALA A 30 -11.07 -19.96 -12.13
C ALA A 30 -11.93 -20.44 -10.94
N GLY A 31 -12.60 -19.51 -10.27
CA GLY A 31 -13.40 -19.77 -9.08
C GLY A 31 -12.61 -19.95 -7.78
N GLN A 32 -11.28 -19.89 -7.82
CA GLN A 32 -10.44 -19.90 -6.62
C GLN A 32 -10.50 -18.54 -5.92
N GLU A 33 -10.57 -18.54 -4.59
CA GLU A 33 -10.52 -17.31 -3.80
C GLU A 33 -9.08 -16.83 -3.60
N LEU A 34 -8.91 -15.52 -3.55
CA LEU A 34 -7.64 -14.84 -3.28
C LEU A 34 -7.71 -14.04 -1.99
N VAL A 35 -6.73 -14.23 -1.10
CA VAL A 35 -6.56 -13.44 0.12
C VAL A 35 -5.17 -12.81 0.12
N LEU A 36 -5.14 -11.48 0.09
CA LEU A 36 -3.95 -10.65 0.19
C LEU A 36 -3.82 -10.12 1.62
N LYS A 37 -2.66 -10.31 2.26
CA LYS A 37 -2.38 -9.80 3.61
C LYS A 37 -1.12 -8.95 3.58
N PHE A 38 -1.28 -7.64 3.71
CA PHE A 38 -0.17 -6.70 3.55
C PHE A 38 -0.09 -5.74 4.74
N ASP A 39 0.94 -5.89 5.58
CA ASP A 39 0.96 -5.22 6.87
C ASP A 39 1.46 -3.78 6.80
N TYR A 40 2.56 -3.54 6.08
CA TYR A 40 3.26 -2.24 6.05
C TYR A 40 3.20 -1.41 4.74
N PRO A 41 2.61 -1.85 3.60
CA PRO A 41 2.78 -1.12 2.35
C PRO A 41 1.60 -0.23 1.99
N LYS A 42 1.85 0.67 1.05
CA LYS A 42 0.83 1.19 0.16
C LYS A 42 0.47 0.10 -0.87
N VAL A 43 -0.80 -0.27 -0.98
CA VAL A 43 -1.25 -1.33 -1.89
C VAL A 43 -2.04 -0.72 -3.03
N HIS A 44 -1.64 -0.98 -4.26
CA HIS A 44 -2.41 -0.68 -5.46
C HIS A 44 -2.92 -1.98 -6.05
N VAL A 45 -4.24 -2.14 -6.16
CA VAL A 45 -4.85 -3.36 -6.70
C VAL A 45 -5.74 -3.06 -7.90
N SER A 46 -5.58 -3.86 -8.95
CA SER A 46 -6.34 -3.73 -10.20
C SER A 46 -6.51 -5.09 -10.87
N THR A 47 -7.48 -5.21 -11.78
CA THR A 47 -7.63 -6.44 -12.57
C THR A 47 -6.88 -6.39 -13.91
N TRP A 48 -6.61 -7.57 -14.48
CA TRP A 48 -6.00 -7.75 -15.81
C TRP A 48 -6.50 -9.03 -16.50
N ASP A 49 -6.01 -9.27 -17.72
CA ASP A 49 -6.45 -10.30 -18.66
C ASP A 49 -5.72 -11.65 -18.54
N LYS A 50 -4.68 -11.74 -17.70
CA LYS A 50 -3.96 -13.00 -17.47
C LYS A 50 -4.60 -13.84 -16.38
N SER A 51 -4.37 -15.15 -16.41
CA SER A 51 -4.84 -16.14 -15.44
C SER A 51 -3.86 -16.38 -14.29
N GLU A 52 -3.18 -15.34 -13.83
CA GLU A 52 -2.22 -15.38 -12.74
C GLU A 52 -2.36 -14.10 -11.89
N VAL A 53 -1.98 -14.16 -10.62
CA VAL A 53 -1.82 -12.97 -9.78
C VAL A 53 -0.38 -12.51 -9.90
N LEU A 54 -0.15 -11.27 -10.33
CA LEU A 54 1.17 -10.66 -10.35
C LEU A 54 1.29 -9.67 -9.19
N VAL A 55 2.35 -9.82 -8.40
CA VAL A 55 2.68 -8.94 -7.29
C VAL A 55 4.05 -8.33 -7.55
N THR A 56 4.12 -7.00 -7.60
CA THR A 56 5.37 -6.23 -7.71
C THR A 56 5.49 -5.31 -6.51
N ALA A 57 6.49 -5.56 -5.67
CA ALA A 57 6.83 -4.71 -4.53
C ALA A 57 8.05 -3.85 -4.86
N LYS A 58 7.93 -2.54 -4.66
CA LYS A 58 9.04 -1.59 -4.57
C LYS A 58 9.36 -1.42 -3.10
N VAL A 59 10.55 -1.81 -2.69
CA VAL A 59 10.97 -1.90 -1.30
C VAL A 59 12.05 -0.86 -1.06
N ASN A 60 11.87 -0.07 0.00
CA ASN A 60 12.91 0.75 0.61
C ASN A 60 12.76 0.63 2.13
N ILE A 61 13.66 -0.14 2.73
CA ILE A 61 13.80 -0.26 4.18
C ILE A 61 15.12 0.38 4.55
N ASN A 62 15.04 1.45 5.34
CA ASN A 62 16.19 2.12 5.92
C ASN A 62 17.18 2.71 4.89
N ASP A 63 16.67 3.26 3.78
CA ASP A 63 17.46 3.75 2.65
C ASP A 63 18.16 2.59 1.92
N ASP A 64 17.37 1.58 1.57
CA ASP A 64 17.73 0.33 0.89
C ASP A 64 18.70 -0.60 1.67
N GLU A 65 19.23 -0.17 2.82
CA GLU A 65 20.18 -0.93 3.65
C GLU A 65 19.63 -2.27 4.14
N ASN A 66 18.30 -2.42 4.19
CA ASN A 66 17.64 -3.57 4.79
C ASN A 66 16.54 -4.18 3.90
N ASP A 67 16.54 -3.89 2.60
CA ASP A 67 15.52 -4.41 1.67
C ASP A 67 15.48 -5.94 1.63
N SER A 68 16.61 -6.60 1.87
CA SER A 68 16.70 -8.07 1.88
C SER A 68 15.88 -8.74 2.99
N SER A 69 15.42 -7.99 3.99
CA SER A 69 14.49 -8.49 5.01
C SER A 69 13.07 -8.63 4.48
N PHE A 70 12.71 -7.98 3.37
CA PHE A 70 11.37 -8.09 2.80
C PHE A 70 11.20 -9.39 2.01
N THR A 71 10.12 -10.12 2.28
CA THR A 71 9.73 -11.31 1.53
C THR A 71 8.25 -11.32 1.20
N LEU A 72 7.90 -11.93 0.07
CA LEU A 72 6.54 -12.31 -0.28
C LEU A 72 6.39 -13.81 -0.06
N THR A 73 5.37 -14.21 0.69
CA THR A 73 5.03 -15.60 1.00
C THR A 73 3.67 -15.94 0.42
N ASP A 74 3.45 -17.21 0.13
CA ASP A 74 2.19 -17.73 -0.36
C ASP A 74 1.84 -19.08 0.28
N GLU A 75 0.54 -19.34 0.38
CA GLU A 75 0.00 -20.59 0.91
C GLU A 75 -1.28 -20.93 0.17
N LEU A 76 -1.46 -22.21 -0.18
CA LEU A 76 -2.73 -22.73 -0.69
C LEU A 76 -3.39 -23.57 0.39
N ALA A 77 -4.49 -23.06 0.96
CA ALA A 77 -5.24 -23.77 1.99
C ALA A 77 -6.74 -23.75 1.66
N ASN A 78 -7.39 -24.91 1.71
CA ASN A 78 -8.83 -25.07 1.46
C ASN A 78 -9.32 -24.43 0.15
N GLY A 79 -8.51 -24.50 -0.92
CA GLY A 79 -8.85 -23.91 -2.22
C GLY A 79 -8.76 -22.37 -2.26
N THR A 80 -8.17 -21.74 -1.25
CA THR A 80 -7.89 -20.30 -1.22
C THR A 80 -6.39 -20.06 -1.36
N LEU A 81 -6.00 -19.17 -2.29
CA LEU A 81 -4.61 -18.70 -2.38
C LEU A 81 -4.43 -17.53 -1.41
N TYR A 82 -3.50 -17.67 -0.49
CA TYR A 82 -3.04 -16.61 0.40
C TYR A 82 -1.72 -16.07 -0.12
N ILE A 83 -1.59 -14.75 -0.19
CA ILE A 83 -0.33 -14.06 -0.48
C ILE A 83 -0.12 -13.02 0.62
N ALA A 84 1.06 -13.00 1.22
CA ALA A 84 1.38 -12.08 2.29
C ALA A 84 2.78 -11.46 2.15
N ASP A 85 2.93 -10.22 2.61
CA ASP A 85 4.25 -9.65 2.86
C ASP A 85 4.78 -10.06 4.24
N LYS A 86 6.10 -9.98 4.38
CA LYS A 86 6.77 -10.18 5.66
C LYS A 86 8.08 -9.40 5.67
N ILE A 87 8.38 -8.77 6.81
CA ILE A 87 9.70 -8.21 7.08
C ILE A 87 10.36 -9.10 8.11
N GLU A 88 11.36 -9.88 7.68
CA GLU A 88 12.09 -10.81 8.51
C GLU A 88 13.02 -10.08 9.49
N GLY A 89 12.95 -10.45 10.76
CA GLY A 89 13.77 -9.84 11.81
C GLY A 89 13.45 -8.36 12.06
N MET A 90 12.19 -7.95 11.88
CA MET A 90 11.72 -6.58 12.08
C MET A 90 12.16 -5.96 13.42
N ASP A 91 12.18 -6.76 14.50
CA ASP A 91 12.64 -6.38 15.83
C ASP A 91 14.14 -6.08 15.93
N LYS A 92 14.92 -6.53 14.95
CA LYS A 92 16.39 -6.39 14.88
C LYS A 92 16.83 -5.32 13.88
N LEU A 93 15.90 -4.76 13.11
CA LEU A 93 16.23 -3.75 12.13
C LEU A 93 16.70 -2.45 12.82
N PRO A 94 17.73 -1.78 12.29
CA PRO A 94 18.19 -0.52 12.86
C PRO A 94 17.07 0.52 12.91
N HIS A 95 16.89 1.15 14.06
CA HIS A 95 15.96 2.28 14.15
C HIS A 95 16.56 3.53 13.52
N ARG A 96 15.70 4.36 12.96
CA ARG A 96 15.98 5.73 12.52
C ARG A 96 15.28 6.72 13.43
N TYR A 97 15.85 7.91 13.52
CA TYR A 97 15.21 9.05 14.15
C TYR A 97 14.65 9.94 13.04
N THR A 98 13.33 10.05 12.97
CA THR A 98 12.67 10.78 11.88
C THR A 98 11.94 12.00 12.42
N ILE A 99 12.18 13.14 11.78
CA ILE A 99 11.44 14.37 12.00
C ILE A 99 10.59 14.65 10.77
N THR A 100 9.34 15.02 10.97
CA THR A 100 8.47 15.56 9.92
C THR A 100 8.08 16.99 10.28
N GLN A 101 8.53 17.96 9.47
CA GLN A 101 8.20 19.38 9.62
C GLN A 101 7.72 19.93 8.27
N ASN A 102 6.55 20.57 8.27
CA ASN A 102 5.95 21.14 7.05
C ASN A 102 5.88 20.15 5.86
N GLY A 103 5.59 18.87 6.15
CA GLY A 103 5.55 17.80 5.14
C GLY A 103 6.92 17.30 4.66
N LYS A 104 8.03 17.89 5.10
CA LYS A 104 9.38 17.40 4.80
C LYS A 104 9.87 16.43 5.87
N LYS A 105 10.28 15.24 5.42
CA LYS A 105 10.92 14.22 6.25
C LYS A 105 12.43 14.47 6.31
N THR A 106 13.01 14.38 7.50
CA THR A 106 14.47 14.36 7.72
C THR A 106 14.78 13.17 8.62
N ILE A 107 15.77 12.36 8.24
CA ILE A 107 16.06 11.06 8.84
C ILE A 107 17.51 11.04 9.32
N PHE A 108 17.72 10.54 10.53
CA PHE A 108 19.04 10.37 11.13
C PHE A 108 19.26 8.89 11.45
N LYS A 109 20.41 8.36 11.03
CA LYS A 109 20.80 6.96 11.27
C LYS A 109 21.18 6.68 12.73
N THR A 110 21.69 7.69 13.44
CA THR A 110 22.15 7.56 14.82
C THR A 110 21.55 8.62 15.72
N LYS A 111 21.54 8.34 17.04
CA LYS A 111 21.07 9.27 18.05
C LYS A 111 21.97 10.50 18.13
N GLU A 112 23.27 10.31 17.96
CA GLU A 112 24.28 11.37 18.04
C GLU A 112 24.06 12.41 16.94
N ALA A 113 23.82 11.97 15.69
CA ALA A 113 23.52 12.86 14.58
C ALA A 113 22.21 13.63 14.79
N PHE A 114 21.19 12.94 15.32
CA PHE A 114 19.92 13.59 15.68
C PHE A 114 20.10 14.63 16.80
N ASP A 115 20.85 14.31 17.85
CA ASP A 115 21.12 15.22 18.97
C ASP A 115 21.95 16.43 18.52
N GLU A 116 22.91 16.25 17.63
CA GLU A 116 23.67 17.35 17.03
C GLU A 116 22.76 18.28 16.22
N TYR A 117 21.89 17.72 15.38
CA TYR A 117 20.89 18.48 14.65
C TYR A 117 19.98 19.29 15.58
N ARG A 118 19.54 18.71 16.69
CA ARG A 118 18.69 19.39 17.69
C ARG A 118 19.39 20.58 18.35
N LYS A 119 20.71 20.51 18.55
CA LYS A 119 21.49 21.63 19.12
C LYS A 119 21.56 22.81 18.15
N THR A 120 21.67 22.54 16.85
CA THR A 120 21.87 23.58 15.82
C THR A 120 20.56 24.11 15.25
N SER A 121 19.50 23.31 15.22
CA SER A 121 18.23 23.63 14.54
C SER A 121 17.12 24.12 15.47
N GLY A 122 17.39 24.23 16.77
CA GLY A 122 16.41 24.64 17.78
C GLY A 122 15.47 23.49 18.23
N ALA A 123 14.38 23.86 18.90
CA ALA A 123 13.49 22.89 19.55
C ALA A 123 12.71 22.02 18.55
N VAL A 124 13.11 20.75 18.40
CA VAL A 124 12.32 19.70 17.74
C VAL A 124 11.16 19.29 18.66
N ARG A 125 9.92 19.61 18.26
CA ARG A 125 8.70 19.35 19.06
C ARG A 125 8.28 17.88 19.08
N SER A 126 8.54 17.16 18.00
CA SER A 126 8.21 15.75 17.87
C SER A 126 9.18 15.05 16.90
N TYR A 127 9.45 13.78 17.19
CA TYR A 127 10.19 12.86 16.33
C TYR A 127 9.62 11.46 16.51
N SER A 128 9.83 10.59 15.54
CA SER A 128 9.59 9.16 15.68
C SER A 128 10.92 8.41 15.74
N GLN A 129 10.90 7.27 16.44
CA GLN A 129 11.99 6.32 16.46
C GLN A 129 11.45 4.96 16.01
N GLY A 130 12.03 4.40 14.96
CA GLY A 130 11.64 3.10 14.41
C GLY A 130 12.34 2.83 13.09
N THR A 131 12.18 1.62 12.55
CA THR A 131 12.66 1.28 11.21
C THR A 131 11.97 2.17 10.19
N ASP A 132 12.74 2.76 9.28
CA ASP A 132 12.14 3.46 8.15
C ASP A 132 11.68 2.45 7.10
N ILE A 133 10.38 2.44 6.79
CA ILE A 133 9.77 1.50 5.85
C ILE A 133 8.93 2.30 4.86
N ASP A 134 9.31 2.23 3.60
CA ASP A 134 8.52 2.69 2.47
C ASP A 134 8.42 1.54 1.45
N ILE A 135 7.26 0.89 1.44
CA ILE A 135 6.99 -0.23 0.54
C ILE A 135 5.71 0.07 -0.23
N THR A 136 5.79 -0.03 -1.55
CA THR A 136 4.63 0.05 -2.43
C THR A 136 4.44 -1.29 -3.14
N ILE A 137 3.26 -1.88 -3.00
CA ILE A 137 2.89 -3.13 -3.67
C ILE A 137 1.85 -2.85 -4.75
N GLU A 138 2.18 -3.21 -5.98
CA GLU A 138 1.24 -3.25 -7.10
C GLU A 138 0.78 -4.70 -7.32
N VAL A 139 -0.53 -4.93 -7.31
CA VAL A 139 -1.14 -6.25 -7.52
C VAL A 139 -2.05 -6.22 -8.74
N LYS A 140 -1.79 -7.13 -9.68
CA LYS A 140 -2.67 -7.44 -10.81
C LYS A 140 -3.36 -8.76 -10.57
N VAL A 141 -4.69 -8.75 -10.56
CA VAL A 141 -5.54 -9.90 -10.26
C VAL A 141 -6.35 -10.30 -11.50
N PRO A 142 -6.49 -11.59 -11.85
CA PRO A 142 -7.34 -11.97 -12.98
C PRO A 142 -8.78 -11.47 -12.79
N ALA A 143 -9.41 -11.02 -13.87
CA ALA A 143 -10.80 -10.61 -13.82
C ALA A 143 -11.71 -11.72 -13.23
N ASN A 144 -12.77 -11.31 -12.54
CA ASN A 144 -13.75 -12.16 -11.86
C ASN A 144 -13.21 -12.99 -10.68
N THR A 145 -11.98 -12.73 -10.22
CA THR A 145 -11.43 -13.38 -9.02
C THR A 145 -11.98 -12.72 -7.76
N ALA A 146 -12.66 -13.49 -6.91
CA ALA A 146 -13.07 -13.02 -5.59
C ALA A 146 -11.84 -12.75 -4.71
N THR A 147 -11.67 -11.49 -4.28
CA THR A 147 -10.44 -11.04 -3.62
C THR A 147 -10.72 -10.38 -2.28
N THR A 148 -10.07 -10.86 -1.22
CA THR A 148 -10.03 -10.20 0.08
C THR A 148 -8.66 -9.56 0.27
N ILE A 149 -8.62 -8.27 0.59
CA ILE A 149 -7.41 -7.53 0.94
C ILE A 149 -7.47 -7.15 2.41
N LYS A 150 -6.46 -7.55 3.18
CA LYS A 150 -6.27 -7.16 4.57
C LYS A 150 -5.02 -6.31 4.66
N ALA A 151 -5.16 -5.09 5.16
CA ALA A 151 -4.05 -4.19 5.39
C ALA A 151 -4.03 -3.69 6.83
N ILE A 152 -2.88 -3.75 7.49
CA ILE A 152 -2.76 -3.24 8.86
C ILE A 152 -2.45 -1.75 8.83
N TYR A 153 -1.40 -1.35 8.12
CA TYR A 153 -0.95 0.02 7.92
C TYR A 153 -1.02 0.40 6.43
N GLY A 154 -0.86 1.70 6.12
CA GLY A 154 -0.82 2.17 4.73
C GLY A 154 -2.20 2.40 4.09
N MET A 155 -2.23 2.70 2.80
CA MET A 155 -3.47 2.92 2.04
C MET A 155 -3.67 1.79 1.03
N VAL A 156 -4.90 1.29 0.92
CA VAL A 156 -5.29 0.39 -0.17
C VAL A 156 -6.00 1.22 -1.24
N GLU A 157 -5.36 1.33 -2.40
CA GLU A 157 -5.91 1.96 -3.59
C GLU A 157 -6.43 0.88 -4.55
N MET A 158 -7.72 0.91 -4.87
CA MET A 158 -8.35 0.00 -5.83
C MET A 158 -8.86 0.77 -7.04
N ALA A 159 -8.38 0.42 -8.23
CA ALA A 159 -8.83 1.01 -9.48
C ALA A 159 -8.91 -0.05 -10.58
N ASN A 160 -9.83 0.12 -11.55
CA ASN A 160 -10.00 -0.80 -12.68
C ASN A 160 -10.13 -2.27 -12.22
N PHE A 161 -10.96 -2.52 -11.21
CA PHE A 161 -11.09 -3.83 -10.57
C PHE A 161 -12.43 -4.50 -10.92
N ASN A 162 -12.40 -5.54 -11.74
CA ASN A 162 -13.59 -6.25 -12.21
C ASN A 162 -13.71 -7.64 -11.56
N GLY A 163 -14.09 -7.69 -10.28
CA GLY A 163 -14.33 -8.91 -9.52
C GLY A 163 -14.87 -8.57 -8.12
N PRO A 164 -15.50 -9.51 -7.39
CA PRO A 164 -15.93 -9.26 -6.02
C PRO A 164 -14.74 -8.91 -5.14
N ALA A 165 -14.84 -7.86 -4.33
CA ALA A 165 -13.75 -7.45 -3.45
C ALA A 165 -14.20 -7.11 -2.03
N SER A 166 -13.40 -7.55 -1.05
CA SER A 166 -13.50 -7.13 0.35
C SER A 166 -12.18 -6.51 0.78
N ILE A 167 -12.20 -5.33 1.39
CA ILE A 167 -11.01 -4.66 1.90
C ILE A 167 -11.20 -4.36 3.39
N ASP A 168 -10.31 -4.87 4.24
CA ASP A 168 -10.24 -4.55 5.67
C ASP A 168 -8.91 -3.84 5.97
N ALA A 169 -8.97 -2.54 6.20
CA ALA A 169 -7.84 -1.69 6.56
C ALA A 169 -7.92 -1.31 8.06
N THR A 170 -6.88 -1.58 8.84
CA THR A 170 -6.93 -1.31 10.29
C THR A 170 -6.59 0.15 10.60
N TYR A 171 -5.32 0.52 10.49
CA TYR A 171 -4.79 1.87 10.73
C TYR A 171 -4.62 2.67 9.43
N GLY A 172 -5.12 2.09 8.33
CA GLY A 172 -5.00 2.57 6.97
C GLY A 172 -6.31 3.05 6.37
N GLY A 173 -6.22 3.78 5.26
CA GLY A 173 -7.37 4.23 4.46
C GLY A 173 -7.64 3.35 3.25
N ILE A 174 -8.81 3.53 2.64
CA ILE A 174 -9.19 2.90 1.38
C ILE A 174 -9.49 4.01 0.37
N ASP A 175 -8.93 3.92 -0.83
CA ASP A 175 -9.21 4.82 -1.94
C ASP A 175 -9.65 4.00 -3.15
N ALA A 176 -10.95 4.02 -3.45
CA ALA A 176 -11.55 3.18 -4.48
C ALA A 176 -12.11 4.03 -5.63
N THR A 177 -11.58 3.80 -6.82
CA THR A 177 -12.11 4.37 -8.07
C THR A 177 -13.11 3.40 -8.68
N LEU A 178 -14.38 3.82 -8.75
CA LEU A 178 -15.52 2.96 -9.10
C LEU A 178 -16.32 3.52 -10.28
N VAL A 179 -16.65 2.65 -11.24
CA VAL A 179 -17.63 2.97 -12.28
C VAL A 179 -19.03 2.64 -11.74
N LYS A 180 -19.86 3.67 -11.46
CA LYS A 180 -21.20 3.54 -10.85
C LYS A 180 -22.05 2.43 -11.48
N THR A 181 -22.17 2.41 -12.80
CA THR A 181 -23.01 1.44 -13.53
C THR A 181 -22.49 0.00 -13.49
N GLN A 182 -21.19 -0.18 -13.28
CA GLN A 182 -20.51 -1.48 -13.19
C GLN A 182 -20.23 -1.90 -11.74
N THR A 183 -20.79 -1.19 -10.78
CA THR A 183 -20.67 -1.53 -9.35
C THR A 183 -21.98 -2.13 -8.90
N GLY A 184 -21.95 -3.33 -8.32
CA GLY A 184 -23.11 -3.96 -7.71
C GLY A 184 -23.37 -3.39 -6.31
N LYS A 185 -23.62 -4.27 -5.33
CA LYS A 185 -23.76 -3.86 -3.94
C LYS A 185 -22.45 -3.25 -3.43
N LEU A 186 -22.51 -2.03 -2.91
CA LEU A 186 -21.39 -1.32 -2.32
C LEU A 186 -21.66 -1.09 -0.84
N GLN A 187 -20.79 -1.62 0.01
CA GLN A 187 -20.81 -1.40 1.45
C GLN A 187 -19.51 -0.71 1.88
N ALA A 188 -19.62 0.37 2.66
CA ALA A 188 -18.46 1.03 3.24
C ALA A 188 -18.72 1.29 4.72
N THR A 189 -17.76 0.95 5.57
CA THR A 189 -17.86 1.09 7.03
C THR A 189 -16.56 1.61 7.61
N THR A 190 -16.66 2.57 8.53
CA THR A 190 -15.53 3.02 9.34
C THR A 190 -15.94 3.21 10.78
N SER A 191 -15.00 3.01 11.71
CA SER A 191 -15.22 3.35 13.11
C SER A 191 -14.73 4.78 13.39
N PHE A 192 -13.43 4.99 13.42
CA PHE A 192 -12.85 6.28 13.83
C PHE A 192 -12.48 7.20 12.66
N GLY A 193 -12.88 6.84 11.44
CA GLY A 193 -12.63 7.62 10.24
C GLY A 193 -13.90 8.23 9.64
N GLU A 194 -13.81 8.56 8.36
CA GLU A 194 -14.89 9.18 7.60
C GLU A 194 -15.00 8.56 6.21
N ILE A 195 -16.22 8.54 5.68
CA ILE A 195 -16.51 8.06 4.32
C ILE A 195 -16.78 9.27 3.44
N TYR A 196 -15.95 9.45 2.42
CA TYR A 196 -16.07 10.49 1.41
C TYR A 196 -16.46 9.85 0.08
N SER A 197 -17.41 10.47 -0.62
CA SER A 197 -17.81 10.01 -1.94
C SER A 197 -18.08 11.19 -2.86
N ASN A 198 -17.58 11.11 -4.09
CA ASN A 198 -18.05 11.95 -5.20
C ASN A 198 -18.89 11.18 -6.22
N LEU A 199 -19.19 9.90 -5.92
CA LEU A 199 -20.21 9.12 -6.61
C LEU A 199 -21.58 9.61 -6.18
N ASP A 200 -22.44 9.85 -7.16
CA ASP A 200 -23.85 10.15 -6.92
C ASP A 200 -24.57 8.86 -6.50
N LEU A 201 -24.56 8.57 -5.20
CA LEU A 201 -25.08 7.34 -4.61
C LEU A 201 -26.47 7.56 -4.00
N VAL A 202 -27.40 6.69 -4.37
CA VAL A 202 -28.65 6.51 -3.63
C VAL A 202 -28.39 5.46 -2.56
N LEU A 203 -28.35 5.90 -1.30
CA LEU A 203 -28.11 5.01 -0.17
C LEU A 203 -29.36 4.18 0.13
N THR A 204 -29.19 2.87 0.23
CA THR A 204 -30.25 1.94 0.64
C THR A 204 -30.25 1.69 2.14
N ASP A 205 -29.09 1.88 2.78
CA ASP A 205 -28.93 1.84 4.23
C ASP A 205 -27.81 2.80 4.68
N LYS A 206 -27.94 3.35 5.89
CA LYS A 206 -26.93 4.20 6.51
C LYS A 206 -26.97 4.07 8.03
N GLY A 207 -25.79 4.04 8.65
CA GLY A 207 -25.60 4.06 10.09
C GLY A 207 -24.63 5.16 10.49
N SER A 208 -24.94 5.90 11.55
CA SER A 208 -24.03 6.87 12.15
C SER A 208 -24.27 6.93 13.66
N ARG A 209 -23.20 6.72 14.44
CA ARG A 209 -23.15 6.82 15.90
C ARG A 209 -21.71 7.10 16.34
N ASP A 210 -21.47 7.23 17.64
CA ASP A 210 -20.15 7.52 18.19
C ASP A 210 -19.07 6.62 17.57
N PHE A 211 -18.12 7.26 16.88
CA PHE A 211 -17.02 6.59 16.20
C PHE A 211 -17.47 5.41 15.34
N PHE A 212 -18.58 5.57 14.61
CA PHE A 212 -19.02 4.60 13.62
C PHE A 212 -19.85 5.27 12.51
N THR A 213 -19.45 5.03 11.27
CA THR A 213 -20.21 5.41 10.06
C THR A 213 -20.27 4.23 9.11
N SER A 214 -21.46 3.91 8.60
CA SER A 214 -21.65 2.90 7.57
C SER A 214 -22.63 3.37 6.50
N ILE A 215 -22.40 2.95 5.26
CA ILE A 215 -23.33 3.14 4.15
C ILE A 215 -23.46 1.85 3.33
N THR A 216 -24.64 1.65 2.76
CA THR A 216 -24.89 0.67 1.70
C THR A 216 -25.57 1.35 0.52
N ALA A 217 -25.17 0.99 -0.69
CA ALA A 217 -25.81 1.42 -1.93
C ALA A 217 -25.79 0.27 -2.96
N GLU A 218 -26.65 0.37 -3.96
CA GLU A 218 -26.70 -0.55 -5.11
C GLU A 218 -26.67 0.26 -6.42
N PRO A 219 -25.54 0.93 -6.74
CA PRO A 219 -25.45 1.90 -7.82
C PRO A 219 -25.64 1.36 -9.26
N GLY A 220 -25.49 0.05 -9.48
CA GLY A 220 -25.48 -0.55 -10.81
C GLY A 220 -25.52 -2.08 -10.82
N LYS A 221 -25.02 -2.66 -11.92
CA LYS A 221 -24.97 -4.11 -12.14
C LYS A 221 -23.51 -4.52 -12.33
N GLY A 222 -22.93 -5.15 -11.31
CA GLY A 222 -21.54 -5.57 -11.32
C GLY A 222 -21.16 -6.31 -10.04
N PRO A 223 -19.86 -6.53 -9.79
CA PRO A 223 -19.41 -7.19 -8.57
C PRO A 223 -19.78 -6.39 -7.32
N ALA A 224 -19.91 -7.11 -6.21
CA ALA A 224 -20.11 -6.51 -4.90
C ALA A 224 -18.77 -6.10 -4.28
N TYR A 225 -18.78 -4.98 -3.57
CA TYR A 225 -17.64 -4.46 -2.83
C TYR A 225 -18.00 -4.19 -1.38
N ALA A 226 -17.14 -4.65 -0.47
CA ALA A 226 -17.24 -4.40 0.96
C ALA A 226 -15.94 -3.75 1.46
N PHE A 227 -16.02 -2.51 1.90
CA PHE A 227 -14.87 -1.74 2.38
C PHE A 227 -15.03 -1.43 3.85
N LYS A 228 -14.00 -1.76 4.62
CA LYS A 228 -13.94 -1.49 6.04
C LYS A 228 -12.61 -0.84 6.37
N SER A 229 -12.66 0.32 7.03
CA SER A 229 -11.47 0.96 7.58
C SER A 229 -11.69 1.29 9.05
N THR A 230 -10.89 0.73 9.96
CA THR A 230 -11.13 0.91 11.40
C THR A 230 -10.82 2.34 11.85
N TYR A 231 -9.65 2.87 11.49
CA TYR A 231 -9.21 4.21 11.91
C TYR A 231 -8.97 5.18 10.73
N GLY A 232 -8.98 4.69 9.50
CA GLY A 232 -8.72 5.50 8.32
C GLY A 232 -9.98 5.97 7.60
N LYS A 233 -9.75 6.83 6.60
CA LYS A 233 -10.80 7.34 5.72
C LYS A 233 -11.07 6.37 4.58
N ILE A 234 -12.30 6.34 4.10
CA ILE A 234 -12.69 5.64 2.87
C ILE A 234 -13.07 6.69 1.84
N TYR A 235 -12.39 6.69 0.70
CA TYR A 235 -12.71 7.54 -0.45
C TYR A 235 -13.32 6.68 -1.56
N LEU A 236 -14.51 7.06 -2.00
CA LEU A 236 -15.22 6.45 -3.12
C LEU A 236 -15.27 7.45 -4.27
N ARG A 237 -14.49 7.20 -5.32
CA ARG A 237 -14.25 8.16 -6.39
C ARG A 237 -14.80 7.69 -7.72
N LYS A 238 -15.27 8.65 -8.52
CA LYS A 238 -15.45 8.48 -9.96
C LYS A 238 -14.08 8.28 -10.64
N PRO A 239 -14.03 7.55 -11.77
CA PRO A 239 -12.84 7.47 -12.63
C PRO A 239 -12.43 8.82 -13.22
#